data_AF-A0A7X9EW00-F1
#
_entry.id   AF-A0A7X9EW00-F1
#
_cell.length_a   1.000
_cell.length_b   1.000
_cell.length_c   1.000
_cell.angle_alpha   90.00
_cell.angle_beta   90.00
_cell.angle_gamma   90.00
#
_symmetry.space_group_name_H-M   'P 1'
#
loop_
_entity.id
_entity.type
_entity.pdbx_description
1 polymer ?
#
loop_
_entity_poly.entity_id
_entity_poly.type
_entity_poly.pdbx_seq_one_letter_code
_entity_poly.pdbx_strand_id
1 'polypeptide(L)'
;MTQREHFGCIKSEYGDTAIIQALATGQIDRQDEALLREFLAERRGSAGISTGRANKIAFTLIGWRRFLPPFTQLRMADVYAGIEGMRTGIHTRGRPFKQNTQYDYIRILKQFLLWMIESEYISLPEKKVRKIQTPPKDTMTKKAGDLLTSQEVQAMVDACRTSRDRALILTLYEGGFRVGEIGQLRWGDLKVDAKGIAVNLDFK
;
A
#
# COMPACT_ATOMS: atom_id res chain seq x y z
N MET A 1 -23.36 -4.48 13.96
CA MET A 1 -23.06 -3.08 13.64
C MET A 1 -22.55 -3.02 12.21
N THR A 2 -23.33 -2.47 11.29
CA THR A 2 -22.93 -2.30 9.88
C THR A 2 -21.76 -1.32 9.84
N GLN A 3 -20.59 -1.74 9.37
CA GLN A 3 -19.49 -0.82 9.07
C GLN A 3 -20.03 0.21 8.08
N ARG A 4 -20.01 1.49 8.47
CA ARG A 4 -20.40 2.58 7.58
C ARG A 4 -19.36 2.68 6.46
N GLU A 5 -19.81 2.68 5.21
CA GLU A 5 -18.92 2.99 4.09
C GLU A 5 -18.53 4.48 4.18
N HIS A 6 -17.24 4.73 4.40
CA HIS A 6 -16.66 6.07 4.43
C HIS A 6 -15.94 6.37 3.10
N PHE A 7 -15.74 7.66 2.79
CA PHE A 7 -14.95 8.06 1.63
C PHE A 7 -13.55 7.41 1.67
N GLY A 8 -13.18 6.75 0.57
CA GLY A 8 -11.89 6.03 0.47
C GLY A 8 -11.82 4.72 1.27
N CYS A 9 -12.95 4.13 1.67
CA CYS A 9 -12.98 2.87 2.40
C CYS A 9 -12.20 1.76 1.67
N ILE A 10 -11.18 1.23 2.34
CA ILE A 10 -10.42 0.09 1.83
C ILE A 10 -11.16 -1.18 2.24
N LYS A 11 -11.67 -1.87 1.22
CA LYS A 11 -12.43 -3.11 1.36
C LYS A 11 -11.54 -4.30 1.70
N SER A 12 -11.99 -5.12 2.64
CA SER A 12 -11.31 -6.37 3.04
C SER A 12 -11.23 -7.37 1.91
N GLU A 13 -12.23 -7.36 1.03
CA GLU A 13 -12.41 -8.35 -0.02
C GLU A 13 -11.37 -8.19 -1.13
N TYR A 14 -10.68 -7.05 -1.23
CA TYR A 14 -9.70 -6.82 -2.31
C TYR A 14 -8.53 -7.80 -2.28
N GLY A 15 -7.96 -8.07 -1.09
CA GLY A 15 -6.88 -9.03 -0.94
C GLY A 15 -7.34 -10.45 -1.28
N ASP A 16 -8.50 -10.85 -0.76
CA ASP A 16 -9.07 -12.17 -1.01
C ASP A 16 -9.44 -12.39 -2.48
N THR A 17 -10.06 -11.39 -3.11
CA THR A 17 -10.39 -11.42 -4.54
C THR A 17 -9.13 -11.55 -5.39
N ALA A 18 -8.04 -10.87 -5.02
CA ALA A 18 -6.77 -10.98 -5.73
C ALA A 18 -6.15 -12.36 -5.62
N ILE A 19 -6.21 -13.00 -4.45
CA ILE A 19 -5.75 -14.38 -4.25
C ILE A 19 -6.58 -15.35 -5.10
N ILE A 20 -7.90 -15.24 -5.05
CA ILE A 20 -8.81 -16.07 -5.85
C ILE A 20 -8.52 -15.92 -7.35
N GLN A 21 -8.37 -14.68 -7.82
CA GLN A 21 -8.07 -14.41 -9.22
C GLN A 21 -6.69 -14.96 -9.61
N ALA A 22 -5.67 -14.79 -8.77
CA ALA A 22 -4.32 -15.31 -9.04
C ALA A 22 -4.29 -16.84 -9.10
N LEU A 23 -5.10 -17.53 -8.30
CA LEU A 23 -5.25 -18.99 -8.39
C LEU A 23 -5.97 -19.37 -9.69
N ALA A 24 -7.07 -18.69 -10.01
CA ALA A 24 -7.85 -18.96 -11.22
C ALA A 24 -7.05 -18.77 -12.52
N THR A 25 -6.09 -17.83 -12.54
CA THR A 25 -5.20 -17.60 -13.68
C THR A 25 -3.94 -18.47 -13.67
N GLY A 26 -3.73 -19.30 -12.64
CA GLY A 26 -2.53 -20.13 -12.48
C GLY A 26 -1.26 -19.34 -12.13
N GLN A 27 -1.38 -18.08 -11.70
CA GLN A 27 -0.25 -17.27 -11.24
C GLN A 27 0.32 -17.79 -9.90
N ILE A 28 -0.56 -18.29 -9.05
CA ILE A 28 -0.23 -19.02 -7.81
C ILE A 28 -0.86 -20.42 -7.86
N ASP A 29 -0.32 -21.34 -7.08
CA ASP A 29 -0.93 -22.66 -6.85
C ASP A 29 -1.74 -22.70 -5.54
N ARG A 30 -2.35 -23.86 -5.25
CA ARG A 30 -3.17 -24.05 -4.03
C ARG A 30 -2.35 -23.98 -2.74
N GLN A 31 -1.07 -24.34 -2.78
CA GLN A 31 -0.19 -24.27 -1.62
C GLN A 31 0.19 -22.82 -1.33
N ASP A 32 0.51 -22.06 -2.38
CA ASP A 32 0.73 -20.61 -2.30
C ASP A 32 -0.53 -19.89 -1.76
N GLU A 33 -1.75 -20.24 -2.22
CA GLU A 33 -2.98 -19.67 -1.64
C GLU A 33 -3.07 -19.92 -0.13
N ALA A 34 -2.87 -21.16 0.32
CA ALA A 34 -2.96 -21.52 1.73
C ALA A 34 -1.95 -20.71 2.57
N LEU A 35 -0.70 -20.65 2.13
CA LEU A 35 0.36 -19.87 2.78
C LEU A 35 0.02 -18.37 2.88
N LEU A 36 -0.50 -17.79 1.80
CA LEU A 36 -0.90 -16.38 1.79
C LEU A 36 -2.02 -16.10 2.79
N ARG A 37 -3.05 -16.96 2.82
CA ARG A 37 -4.19 -16.81 3.73
C ARG A 37 -3.76 -16.95 5.19
N GLU A 38 -2.95 -17.96 5.49
CA GLU A 38 -2.44 -18.21 6.83
C GLU A 38 -1.55 -17.06 7.32
N PHE A 39 -0.57 -16.65 6.51
CA PHE A 39 0.29 -15.52 6.83
C PHE A 39 -0.52 -14.24 7.08
N LEU A 40 -1.50 -13.93 6.24
CA LEU A 40 -2.34 -12.75 6.42
C LEU A 40 -3.25 -12.85 7.65
N ALA A 41 -3.75 -14.04 7.97
CA ALA A 41 -4.54 -14.29 9.18
C ALA A 41 -3.70 -14.06 10.43
N GLU A 42 -2.49 -14.64 10.49
CA GLU A 42 -1.57 -14.45 11.60
C GLU A 42 -1.18 -12.97 11.74
N ARG A 43 -0.77 -12.31 10.66
CA ARG A 43 -0.40 -10.89 10.70
C ARG A 43 -1.52 -9.98 11.19
N ARG A 44 -2.78 -10.33 10.89
CA ARG A 44 -3.95 -9.62 11.40
C ARG A 44 -4.20 -9.92 12.87
N GLY A 45 -4.13 -11.19 13.28
CA GLY A 45 -4.37 -11.61 14.65
C GLY A 45 -3.29 -11.19 15.64
N SER A 46 -2.02 -11.29 15.26
CA SER A 46 -0.87 -11.04 16.16
C SER A 46 -0.43 -9.57 16.15
N ALA A 47 -0.37 -8.93 14.98
CA ALA A 47 0.19 -7.59 14.82
C ALA A 47 -0.87 -6.50 14.56
N GLY A 48 -2.16 -6.85 14.52
CA GLY A 48 -3.25 -5.89 14.37
C GLY A 48 -3.16 -5.05 13.09
N ILE A 49 -2.62 -5.60 11.99
CA ILE A 49 -2.43 -4.82 10.76
C ILE A 49 -3.76 -4.37 10.16
N SER A 50 -3.79 -3.16 9.60
CA SER A 50 -4.98 -2.64 8.92
C SER A 50 -5.33 -3.42 7.65
N THR A 51 -6.58 -3.31 7.20
CA THR A 51 -7.06 -3.90 5.94
C THR A 51 -6.21 -3.51 4.74
N GLY A 52 -5.87 -2.21 4.61
CA GLY A 52 -4.99 -1.73 3.54
C GLY A 52 -3.59 -2.33 3.59
N ARG A 53 -3.06 -2.56 4.80
CA ARG A 53 -1.76 -3.23 4.97
C ARG A 53 -1.83 -4.70 4.56
N ALA A 54 -2.89 -5.41 4.92
CA ALA A 54 -3.11 -6.80 4.52
C ALA A 54 -3.24 -6.92 2.99
N ASN A 55 -4.05 -6.06 2.36
CA ASN A 55 -4.20 -6.01 0.90
C ASN A 55 -2.85 -5.76 0.22
N LYS A 56 -2.06 -4.78 0.71
CA LYS A 56 -0.73 -4.50 0.18
C LYS A 56 0.18 -5.73 0.25
N ILE A 57 0.16 -6.47 1.35
CA ILE A 57 0.95 -7.71 1.50
C ILE A 57 0.51 -8.74 0.45
N ALA A 58 -0.79 -9.01 0.35
CA ALA A 58 -1.34 -9.96 -0.62
C ALA A 58 -0.92 -9.62 -2.06
N PHE A 59 -1.17 -8.39 -2.52
CA PHE A 59 -0.77 -7.94 -3.86
C PHE A 59 0.73 -8.05 -4.10
N THR A 60 1.54 -7.76 -3.08
CA THR A 60 3.00 -7.81 -3.21
C THR A 60 3.49 -9.24 -3.35
N LEU A 61 2.99 -10.16 -2.53
CA LEU A 61 3.40 -11.57 -2.57
C LEU A 61 2.90 -12.26 -3.86
N ILE A 62 1.68 -11.97 -4.32
CA ILE A 62 1.22 -12.39 -5.65
C ILE A 62 2.12 -11.81 -6.75
N GLY A 63 2.53 -10.55 -6.63
CA GLY A 63 3.45 -9.89 -7.56
C GLY A 63 4.83 -10.57 -7.64
N TRP A 64 5.31 -11.17 -6.56
CA TRP A 64 6.57 -11.89 -6.51
C TRP A 64 6.60 -13.14 -7.39
N ARG A 65 5.44 -13.71 -7.75
CA ARG A 65 5.33 -14.85 -8.69
C ARG A 65 5.96 -14.61 -10.06
N ARG A 66 6.13 -13.34 -10.44
CA ARG A 66 6.82 -12.95 -11.67
C ARG A 66 8.32 -13.22 -11.63
N PHE A 67 8.89 -13.38 -10.45
CA PHE A 67 10.33 -13.47 -10.21
C PHE A 67 10.73 -14.68 -9.36
N LEU A 68 9.77 -15.41 -8.79
CA LEU A 68 10.00 -16.52 -7.88
C LEU A 68 9.20 -17.77 -8.29
N PRO A 69 9.78 -18.98 -8.13
CA PRO A 69 9.05 -20.26 -8.23
C PRO A 69 8.09 -20.45 -7.02
N PRO A 70 7.25 -21.52 -6.97
CA PRO A 70 6.38 -21.86 -5.82
C PRO A 70 7.09 -21.68 -4.48
N PHE A 71 6.41 -21.07 -3.49
CA PHE A 71 7.12 -20.58 -2.30
C PHE A 71 7.80 -21.71 -1.52
N THR A 72 7.16 -22.88 -1.43
CA THR A 72 7.68 -24.07 -0.74
C THR A 72 8.87 -24.73 -1.44
N GLN A 73 9.14 -24.37 -2.70
CA GLN A 73 10.24 -24.91 -3.50
C GLN A 73 11.45 -23.95 -3.54
N LEU A 74 11.36 -22.79 -2.89
CA LEU A 74 12.42 -21.80 -2.93
C LEU A 74 13.73 -22.31 -2.33
N ARG A 75 14.82 -22.11 -3.08
CA ARG A 75 16.19 -22.18 -2.55
C ARG A 75 16.73 -20.77 -2.44
N MET A 76 17.81 -20.60 -1.67
CA MET A 76 18.45 -19.29 -1.53
C MET A 76 18.88 -18.68 -2.87
N ALA A 77 19.29 -19.51 -3.84
CA ALA A 77 19.63 -19.04 -5.18
C ALA A 77 18.43 -18.39 -5.89
N ASP A 78 17.24 -19.00 -5.77
CA ASP A 78 16.01 -18.50 -6.37
C ASP A 78 15.58 -17.18 -5.71
N VAL A 79 15.75 -17.05 -4.39
CA VAL A 79 15.49 -15.80 -3.66
C VAL A 79 16.40 -14.67 -4.14
N TYR A 80 17.70 -14.93 -4.31
CA TYR A 80 18.64 -13.92 -4.80
C TYR A 80 18.36 -13.52 -6.24
N ALA A 81 18.16 -14.49 -7.12
CA ALA A 81 17.81 -14.26 -8.52
C ALA A 81 16.48 -13.49 -8.64
N GLY A 82 15.48 -13.82 -7.81
CA GLY A 82 14.21 -13.12 -7.80
C GLY A 82 14.34 -11.67 -7.34
N ILE A 83 15.14 -11.40 -6.30
CA ILE A 83 15.40 -10.02 -5.83
C ILE A 83 16.09 -9.20 -6.92
N GLU A 84 17.08 -9.78 -7.58
CA GLU A 84 17.77 -9.14 -8.70
C GLU A 84 16.79 -8.87 -9.86
N GLY A 85 16.01 -9.87 -10.26
CA GLY A 85 14.98 -9.74 -11.30
C GLY A 85 13.89 -8.72 -10.97
N MET A 86 13.52 -8.56 -9.70
CA MET A 86 12.58 -7.52 -9.28
C MET A 86 13.20 -6.12 -9.37
N ARG A 87 14.48 -5.96 -8.99
CA ARG A 87 15.19 -4.67 -9.04
C ARG A 87 15.42 -4.18 -10.47
N THR A 88 15.77 -5.08 -11.38
CA THR A 88 16.00 -4.77 -12.80
C THR A 88 14.73 -4.89 -13.65
N GLY A 89 13.67 -5.47 -13.07
CA GLY A 89 12.43 -5.76 -13.74
C GLY A 89 11.59 -4.52 -14.08
N ILE A 90 10.66 -4.76 -15.00
CA ILE A 90 9.71 -3.76 -15.49
C ILE A 90 8.35 -4.05 -14.86
N HIS A 91 7.69 -3.02 -14.30
CA HIS A 91 6.33 -3.17 -13.79
C HIS A 91 5.31 -3.16 -14.94
N THR A 92 4.04 -3.48 -14.65
CA THR A 92 2.98 -3.70 -15.66
C THR A 92 2.74 -2.55 -16.65
N ARG A 93 3.24 -1.34 -16.40
CA ARG A 93 3.12 -0.18 -17.31
C ARG A 93 4.39 0.11 -18.10
N GLY A 94 5.30 -0.87 -18.23
CA GLY A 94 6.48 -0.74 -19.08
C GLY A 94 7.61 0.14 -18.51
N ARG A 95 7.61 0.45 -17.20
CA ARG A 95 8.67 1.25 -16.57
C ARG A 95 9.38 0.45 -15.46
N PRO A 96 10.63 0.81 -15.10
CA PRO A 96 11.29 0.23 -13.93
C PRO A 96 10.54 0.50 -12.62
N PHE A 97 10.70 -0.38 -11.64
CA PHE A 97 10.12 -0.17 -10.31
C PHE A 97 10.76 1.04 -9.62
N LYS A 98 9.94 1.92 -9.04
CA LYS A 98 10.42 3.01 -8.18
C LYS A 98 11.10 2.46 -6.93
N GLN A 99 12.08 3.17 -6.40
CA GLN A 99 12.85 2.78 -5.21
C GLN A 99 11.95 2.41 -4.01
N ASN A 100 10.92 3.21 -3.70
CA ASN A 100 10.00 2.90 -2.61
C ASN A 100 9.15 1.65 -2.88
N THR A 101 8.84 1.36 -4.13
CA THR A 101 8.17 0.10 -4.49
C THR A 101 9.12 -1.08 -4.27
N GLN A 102 10.38 -0.97 -4.68
CA GLN A 102 11.39 -2.01 -4.42
C GLN A 102 11.62 -2.22 -2.92
N TYR A 103 11.65 -1.14 -2.13
CA TYR A 103 11.71 -1.21 -0.67
C TYR A 103 10.57 -2.05 -0.11
N ASP A 104 9.32 -1.74 -0.48
CA ASP A 104 8.14 -2.45 0.00
C ASP A 104 8.17 -3.92 -0.40
N TYR A 105 8.49 -4.22 -1.66
CA TYR A 105 8.58 -5.58 -2.19
C TYR A 105 9.57 -6.43 -1.39
N ILE A 106 10.81 -5.95 -1.22
CA ILE A 106 11.86 -6.70 -0.51
C ILE A 106 11.53 -6.82 0.97
N ARG A 107 10.99 -5.76 1.59
CA ARG A 107 10.61 -5.80 3.00
C ARG A 107 9.51 -6.82 3.28
N ILE A 108 8.48 -6.87 2.43
CA ILE A 108 7.37 -7.81 2.57
C ILE A 108 7.85 -9.24 2.30
N LEU A 109 8.64 -9.47 1.25
CA LEU A 109 9.22 -10.80 0.97
C LEU A 109 10.04 -11.31 2.15
N LYS A 110 10.95 -10.48 2.67
CA LYS A 110 11.79 -10.86 3.82
C LYS A 110 10.95 -11.25 5.02
N GLN A 111 9.89 -10.51 5.32
CA GLN A 111 8.99 -10.82 6.41
C GLN A 111 8.28 -12.16 6.20
N PHE A 112 7.79 -12.41 4.98
CA PHE A 112 7.12 -13.65 4.63
C PHE A 112 8.06 -14.87 4.68
N LEU A 113 9.29 -14.74 4.16
CA LEU A 113 10.28 -15.83 4.20
C LEU A 113 10.69 -16.17 5.64
N LEU A 114 10.83 -15.18 6.52
CA LEU A 114 11.13 -15.44 7.93
C LEU A 114 9.98 -16.17 8.61
N TRP A 115 8.74 -15.77 8.33
CA TRP A 115 7.55 -16.48 8.82
C TRP A 115 7.47 -17.92 8.28
N MET A 116 7.79 -18.15 7.01
CA MET A 116 7.82 -19.50 6.43
C MET A 116 8.88 -20.41 7.06
N ILE A 117 10.04 -19.85 7.45
CA ILE A 117 11.08 -20.60 8.16
C ILE A 117 10.61 -20.92 9.58
N GLU A 118 10.06 -19.92 10.29
CA GLU A 118 9.53 -20.08 11.65
C GLU A 118 8.38 -21.09 11.72
N SER A 119 7.54 -21.14 10.69
CA SER A 119 6.41 -22.08 10.57
C SER A 119 6.80 -23.41 9.90
N GLU A 120 8.11 -23.64 9.69
CA GLU A 120 8.68 -24.88 9.13
C GLU A 120 8.20 -25.26 7.70
N TYR A 121 7.59 -24.32 6.96
CA TYR A 121 7.20 -24.53 5.56
C TYR A 121 8.40 -24.60 4.60
N ILE A 122 9.56 -24.09 5.00
CA ILE A 122 10.77 -24.11 4.18
C ILE A 122 12.05 -24.12 5.02
N SER A 123 13.06 -24.84 4.55
CA SER A 123 14.37 -24.94 5.21
C SER A 123 15.42 -24.00 4.59
N LEU A 124 15.10 -22.69 4.51
CA LEU A 124 16.08 -21.69 4.08
C LEU A 124 17.00 -21.29 5.24
N PRO A 125 18.31 -21.01 4.99
CA PRO A 125 19.21 -20.48 6.00
C PRO A 125 18.74 -19.11 6.51
N GLU A 126 18.12 -19.08 7.69
CA GLU A 126 17.55 -17.88 8.31
C GLU A 126 18.54 -16.71 8.38
N LYS A 127 19.80 -16.99 8.75
CA LYS A 127 20.86 -15.98 8.80
C LYS A 127 21.08 -15.28 7.44
N LYS A 128 20.94 -15.99 6.32
CA LYS A 128 21.05 -15.40 4.98
C LYS A 128 19.84 -14.55 4.64
N VAL A 129 18.62 -15.01 4.97
CA VAL A 129 17.39 -14.24 4.78
C VAL A 129 17.41 -12.95 5.59
N ARG A 130 17.88 -12.99 6.86
CA ARG A 130 18.04 -11.80 7.71
C ARG A 130 19.04 -10.79 7.13
N LYS A 131 20.05 -11.24 6.38
CA LYS A 131 21.03 -10.37 5.71
C LYS A 131 20.53 -9.71 4.42
N ILE A 132 19.35 -10.07 3.91
CA ILE A 132 18.75 -9.40 2.75
C ILE A 132 18.52 -7.93 3.09
N GLN A 133 19.10 -7.05 2.27
CA GLN A 133 19.03 -5.60 2.43
C GLN A 133 17.91 -5.01 1.57
N THR A 134 17.12 -4.14 2.19
CA THR A 134 16.18 -3.26 1.49
C THR A 134 16.92 -2.01 1.01
N PRO A 135 16.59 -1.45 -0.16
CA PRO A 135 17.09 -0.13 -0.54
C PRO A 135 16.66 0.93 0.50
N PRO A 136 17.33 2.08 0.59
CA PRO A 136 16.84 3.16 1.45
C PRO A 136 15.46 3.63 0.99
N LYS A 137 14.63 4.10 1.92
CA LYS A 137 13.35 4.72 1.56
C LYS A 137 13.63 6.13 1.05
N ASP A 138 13.15 6.44 -0.14
CA ASP A 138 13.15 7.80 -0.65
C ASP A 138 12.03 8.59 0.05
N THR A 139 12.43 9.55 0.88
CA THR A 139 11.51 10.44 1.59
C THR A 139 11.20 11.70 0.78
N MET A 140 12.05 12.10 -0.15
CA MET A 140 11.95 13.33 -0.93
C MET A 140 11.30 13.08 -2.29
N THR A 141 10.06 12.60 -2.25
CA THR A 141 9.31 12.18 -3.45
C THR A 141 8.67 13.35 -4.22
N LYS A 142 8.72 14.56 -3.67
CA LYS A 142 8.14 15.79 -4.22
C LYS A 142 9.14 16.93 -4.08
N LYS A 143 9.23 17.76 -5.11
CA LYS A 143 10.07 18.96 -5.17
C LYS A 143 9.21 20.21 -5.01
N ALA A 144 9.84 21.33 -4.65
CA ALA A 144 9.14 22.62 -4.55
C ALA A 144 8.45 23.01 -5.87
N GLY A 145 9.07 22.73 -7.01
CA GLY A 145 8.47 22.96 -8.34
C GLY A 145 7.32 22.02 -8.70
N ASP A 146 7.05 20.98 -7.91
CA ASP A 146 5.87 20.13 -8.07
C ASP A 146 4.65 20.69 -7.32
N LEU A 147 4.83 21.75 -6.53
CA LEU A 147 3.75 22.42 -5.79
C LEU A 147 3.03 23.41 -6.69
N LEU A 148 1.71 23.45 -6.57
CA LEU A 148 0.88 24.43 -7.27
C LEU A 148 1.19 25.84 -6.76
N THR A 149 1.34 26.76 -7.69
CA THR A 149 1.39 28.20 -7.41
C THR A 149 0.00 28.71 -7.05
N SER A 150 -0.09 29.85 -6.35
CA SER A 150 -1.38 30.48 -6.02
C SER A 150 -2.19 30.83 -7.28
N GLN A 151 -1.52 31.14 -8.39
CA GLN A 151 -2.19 31.41 -9.68
C GLN A 151 -2.81 30.14 -10.27
N GLU A 152 -2.11 29.01 -10.22
CA GLU A 152 -2.66 27.72 -10.67
C GLU A 152 -3.83 27.27 -9.79
N VAL A 153 -3.74 27.49 -8.47
CA VAL A 153 -4.86 27.21 -7.55
C VAL A 153 -6.07 28.09 -7.86
N GLN A 154 -5.86 29.40 -8.08
CA GLN A 154 -6.96 30.30 -8.45
C GLN A 154 -7.61 29.87 -9.77
N ALA A 155 -6.80 29.49 -10.77
CA ALA A 155 -7.33 28.98 -12.04
C ALA A 155 -8.17 27.70 -11.85
N MET A 156 -7.79 26.80 -10.92
CA MET A 156 -8.60 25.64 -10.57
C MET A 156 -9.94 26.03 -9.91
N VAL A 157 -9.94 27.03 -9.03
CA VAL A 157 -11.15 27.54 -8.36
C VAL A 157 -12.08 28.22 -9.35
N ASP A 158 -11.55 29.00 -10.29
CA ASP A 158 -12.32 29.67 -11.33
C ASP A 158 -12.99 28.66 -12.28
N ALA A 159 -12.30 27.55 -12.56
CA ALA A 159 -12.82 26.46 -13.39
C ALA A 159 -13.92 25.62 -12.71
N CYS A 160 -14.11 25.72 -11.38
CA CYS A 160 -15.16 24.98 -10.68
C CYS A 160 -16.57 25.39 -11.15
N ARG A 161 -17.49 24.43 -11.20
CA ARG A 161 -18.89 24.69 -11.62
C ARG A 161 -19.82 24.89 -10.42
N THR A 162 -19.46 24.36 -9.26
CA THR A 162 -20.32 24.39 -8.07
C THR A 162 -19.59 25.00 -6.88
N SER A 163 -20.35 25.53 -5.92
CA SER A 163 -19.81 25.99 -4.64
C SER A 163 -19.15 24.86 -3.85
N ARG A 164 -19.63 23.62 -4.01
CA ARG A 164 -19.04 22.42 -3.41
C ARG A 164 -17.62 22.17 -3.90
N ASP A 165 -17.39 22.24 -5.21
CA ASP A 165 -16.06 22.01 -5.79
C ASP A 165 -15.07 23.08 -5.33
N ARG A 166 -15.52 24.36 -5.30
CA ARG A 166 -14.73 25.48 -4.79
C ARG A 166 -14.36 25.25 -3.33
N ALA A 167 -15.33 24.88 -2.50
CA ALA A 167 -15.10 24.58 -1.10
C ALA A 167 -14.08 23.44 -0.93
N LEU A 168 -14.21 22.35 -1.70
CA LEU A 168 -13.26 21.23 -1.64
C LEU A 168 -11.82 21.67 -1.93
N ILE A 169 -11.61 22.43 -3.01
CA ILE A 169 -10.27 22.89 -3.42
C ILE A 169 -9.71 23.90 -2.40
N LEU A 170 -10.50 24.90 -2.02
CA LEU A 170 -10.05 25.94 -1.09
C LEU A 170 -9.78 25.39 0.30
N THR A 171 -10.58 24.45 0.79
CA THR A 171 -10.34 23.81 2.09
C THR A 171 -9.07 22.94 2.07
N LEU A 172 -8.76 22.25 0.96
CA LEU A 172 -7.48 21.54 0.79
C LEU A 172 -6.30 22.52 0.82
N TYR A 173 -6.40 23.62 0.07
CA TYR A 173 -5.32 24.58 -0.10
C TYR A 173 -5.05 25.39 1.16
N GLU A 174 -6.06 26.08 1.69
CA GLU A 174 -5.94 26.97 2.85
C GLU A 174 -5.73 26.18 4.15
N GLY A 175 -6.35 25.01 4.28
CA GLY A 175 -6.24 24.17 5.47
C GLY A 175 -5.00 23.27 5.49
N GLY A 176 -4.34 23.06 4.35
CA GLY A 176 -3.22 22.12 4.24
C GLY A 176 -3.60 20.67 4.59
N PHE A 177 -4.88 20.31 4.50
CA PHE A 177 -5.39 19.01 4.91
C PHE A 177 -5.13 17.92 3.86
N ARG A 178 -5.11 16.67 4.30
CA ARG A 178 -5.09 15.51 3.41
C ARG A 178 -6.48 15.30 2.81
N VAL A 179 -6.52 14.83 1.56
CA VAL A 179 -7.78 14.50 0.88
C VAL A 179 -8.67 13.51 1.65
N GLY A 180 -8.06 12.56 2.37
CA GLY A 180 -8.79 11.62 3.20
C GLY A 180 -9.42 12.25 4.44
N GLU A 181 -8.82 13.31 4.98
CA GLU A 181 -9.33 14.06 6.13
C GLU A 181 -10.59 14.83 5.72
N ILE A 182 -10.53 15.58 4.61
CA ILE A 182 -11.68 16.34 4.12
C ILE A 182 -12.81 15.44 3.62
N GLY A 183 -12.49 14.32 2.98
CA GLY A 183 -13.51 13.38 2.51
C GLY A 183 -14.37 12.76 3.62
N GLN A 184 -13.94 12.89 4.89
CA GLN A 184 -14.67 12.38 6.05
C GLN A 184 -15.28 13.48 6.93
N LEU A 185 -15.05 14.76 6.61
CA LEU A 185 -15.55 15.90 7.37
C LEU A 185 -17.09 15.92 7.44
N ARG A 186 -17.59 16.28 8.62
CA ARG A 186 -19.01 16.53 8.89
C ARG A 186 -19.20 17.98 9.32
N TRP A 187 -20.43 18.47 9.21
CA TRP A 187 -20.78 19.82 9.68
C TRP A 187 -20.46 20.04 11.16
N GLY A 188 -20.58 19.01 11.99
CA GLY A 188 -20.23 19.09 13.42
C GLY A 188 -18.72 19.21 13.70
N ASP A 189 -17.87 18.94 12.71
CA ASP A 189 -16.42 19.08 12.82
C ASP A 189 -15.95 20.51 12.53
N LEU A 190 -16.86 21.38 12.06
CA LEU A 190 -16.58 22.77 11.75
C LEU A 190 -17.12 23.68 12.86
N LYS A 191 -16.26 24.59 13.35
CA LYS A 191 -16.64 25.62 14.31
C LYS A 191 -16.22 26.98 13.80
N VAL A 192 -17.21 27.83 13.55
CA VAL A 192 -16.99 29.23 13.17
C VAL A 192 -16.70 30.05 14.42
N ASP A 193 -15.68 30.90 14.36
CA ASP A 193 -15.36 31.89 15.37
C ASP A 193 -14.96 33.25 14.75
N ALA A 194 -14.61 34.22 15.59
CA ALA A 194 -14.26 35.57 15.14
C ALA A 194 -12.97 35.66 14.30
N LYS A 195 -12.15 34.60 14.28
CA LYS A 195 -10.87 34.54 13.56
C LYS A 195 -10.97 33.68 12.30
N GLY A 196 -12.01 32.87 12.15
CA GLY A 196 -12.24 32.04 10.96
C GLY A 196 -13.05 30.79 11.26
N ILE A 197 -12.65 29.68 10.64
CA ILE A 197 -13.29 28.36 10.82
C ILE A 197 -12.25 27.41 11.39
N ALA A 198 -12.48 26.93 12.62
CA ALA A 198 -11.73 25.83 13.20
C ALA A 198 -12.29 24.50 12.68
N VAL A 199 -11.40 23.58 12.30
CA VAL A 199 -11.73 22.28 11.71
C VAL A 199 -11.15 21.18 12.58
N ASN A 200 -12.00 20.31 13.11
CA ASN A 200 -11.57 19.11 13.83
C ASN A 200 -11.37 17.96 12.85
N LEU A 201 -10.18 17.36 12.84
CA LEU A 201 -9.86 16.24 11.97
C LEU A 201 -9.65 14.99 12.79
N ASP A 202 -10.22 13.87 12.34
CA ASP A 202 -9.84 12.54 12.78
C ASP A 202 -9.21 11.82 11.59
N PHE A 203 -7.94 11.45 11.71
CA PHE A 203 -7.24 10.63 10.73
C PHE A 203 -6.64 9.43 11.44
N LYS A 204 -7.34 8.30 11.36
CA LYS A 204 -6.84 6.98 11.76
C LYS A 204 -6.14 6.26 10.61
#